data_AF-A0A7W1EAA7-F1
#
_entry.id   AF-A0A7W1EAA7-F1
#
_cell.length_a   1.000
_cell.length_b   1.000
_cell.length_c   1.000
_cell.angle_alpha   90.00
_cell.angle_beta   90.00
_cell.angle_gamma   90.00
#
_symmetry.space_group_name_H-M   'P 1'
#
loop_
_entity.id
_entity.type
_entity.pdbx_description
1 polymer ?
#
loop_
_entity_poly.entity_id
_entity_poly.type
_entity_poly.pdbx_seq_one_letter_code
_entity_poly.pdbx_strand_id
1 'polypeptide(L)' 'MTGHVFHPGHHELHGITVVLETRGPRTYVGRFDSADERGVHLLDAGVHEASSGLSSVEFVRR' A
#
# COMPACT_ATOMS: atom_id res chain seq x y z
N MET A 1 -5.43 -17.96 13.69
CA MET A 1 -4.68 -17.26 12.64
C MET A 1 -5.58 -17.13 11.43
N THR A 2 -6.09 -15.94 11.13
CA THR A 2 -6.77 -15.68 9.85
C THR A 2 -5.68 -15.52 8.80
N GLY A 3 -5.23 -16.65 8.25
CA GLY A 3 -4.21 -16.68 7.21
C GLY A 3 -4.71 -15.96 5.96
N HIS A 4 -3.86 -15.14 5.36
CA HIS A 4 -4.03 -14.68 3.98
C HIS A 4 -4.25 -15.93 3.12
N VAL A 5 -5.39 -16.00 2.43
CA VAL A 5 -5.64 -17.09 1.50
C VAL A 5 -4.91 -16.71 0.21
N PHE A 6 -3.86 -17.44 -0.12
CA PHE A 6 -3.22 -17.32 -1.42
C PHE A 6 -4.16 -17.90 -2.49
N HIS A 7 -4.40 -17.13 -3.55
CA HIS A 7 -5.21 -17.55 -4.69
C HIS A 7 -4.28 -17.74 -5.90
N PRO A 8 -4.22 -18.94 -6.52
CA PRO A 8 -3.49 -19.14 -7.75
C PRO A 8 -3.92 -18.10 -8.81
N GLY A 9 -2.96 -17.44 -9.45
CA GLY A 9 -3.22 -16.34 -10.39
C GLY A 9 -3.19 -14.93 -9.79
N HIS A 10 -2.96 -14.80 -8.49
CA HIS A 10 -2.81 -13.51 -7.82
C HIS A 10 -1.40 -13.32 -7.25
N HIS A 11 -0.99 -12.06 -7.11
CA HIS A 11 0.28 -11.68 -6.50
C HIS A 11 0.34 -12.14 -5.02
N GLU A 12 1.54 -12.40 -4.50
CA GLU A 12 1.73 -12.88 -3.11
C GLU A 12 1.17 -11.92 -2.05
N LEU A 13 1.11 -10.62 -2.37
CA LEU A 13 0.59 -9.57 -1.49
C LEU A 13 -0.92 -9.33 -1.66
N HIS A 14 -1.61 -10.06 -2.54
CA HIS A 14 -3.02 -9.80 -2.83
C HIS A 14 -3.88 -9.81 -1.55
N GLY A 15 -4.61 -8.73 -1.32
CA GLY A 15 -5.46 -8.52 -0.15
C GLY A 15 -4.74 -8.03 1.11
N ILE A 16 -3.41 -7.89 1.10
CA ILE A 16 -2.62 -7.43 2.25
C ILE A 16 -2.58 -5.90 2.26
N THR A 17 -2.78 -5.29 3.43
CA THR A 17 -2.50 -3.86 3.61
C THR A 17 -0.99 -3.62 3.60
N VAL A 18 -0.53 -2.81 2.66
CA VAL A 18 0.89 -2.51 2.45
C VAL A 18 1.15 -1.01 2.61
N VAL A 19 2.38 -0.69 3.01
CA VAL A 19 2.94 0.67 2.94
C VAL A 19 3.85 0.71 1.71
N LEU A 20 3.61 1.67 0.81
CA LEU A 20 4.42 1.86 -0.40
C LEU A 20 5.16 3.20 -0.32
N GLU A 21 6.48 3.12 -0.21
CA GLU A 21 7.38 4.27 -0.30
C GLU A 21 7.77 4.49 -1.75
N THR A 22 7.55 5.70 -2.25
CA THR A 22 7.98 6.07 -3.61
C THR A 22 9.31 6.80 -3.58
N ARG A 23 9.93 6.97 -4.75
CA ARG A 23 11.10 7.85 -4.90
C ARG A 23 10.75 9.34 -4.72
N GLY A 24 9.47 9.68 -4.76
CA GLY A 24 8.96 11.04 -4.53
C GLY A 24 8.58 11.28 -3.07
N PRO A 25 7.96 12.43 -2.75
CA PRO A 25 7.60 12.81 -1.38
C PRO A 25 6.35 12.09 -0.83
N ARG A 26 5.87 11.06 -1.55
CA ARG A 26 4.60 10.39 -1.28
C ARG A 26 4.79 9.01 -0.69
N THR A 27 4.01 8.74 0.34
CA THR A 27 3.80 7.40 0.91
C THR A 27 2.34 7.03 0.74
N TYR A 28 2.09 5.79 0.31
CA TYR A 28 0.74 5.27 0.15
C TYR A 28 0.52 4.13 1.14
N VAL A 29 -0.69 4.03 1.69
CA VAL A 29 -1.12 2.88 2.49
C VAL A 29 -2.44 2.40 1.93
N GLY A 30 -2.54 1.12 1.60
CA GLY A 30 -3.76 0.56 1.03
C GLY A 30 -3.67 -0.96 0.88
N ARG A 31 -4.77 -1.57 0.46
CA ARG A 31 -4.84 -3.01 0.23
C ARG A 31 -4.26 -3.33 -1.15
N PHE A 32 -3.18 -4.12 -1.20
CA PHE A 32 -2.58 -4.54 -2.46
C PHE A 32 -3.56 -5.39 -3.26
N ASP A 33 -3.81 -5.00 -4.51
CA ASP A 33 -4.62 -5.79 -5.44
C ASP A 33 -3.74 -6.50 -6.46
N SER A 34 -2.97 -5.72 -7.23
CA SER A 34 -2.16 -6.22 -8.33
C SER A 34 -0.98 -5.30 -8.63
N ALA A 35 -0.02 -5.78 -9.43
CA ALA A 35 1.05 -4.99 -10.01
C ALA A 35 1.28 -5.39 -11.47
N ASP A 36 1.51 -4.41 -12.33
CA ASP A 36 1.77 -4.59 -13.74
C ASP A 36 2.86 -3.62 -14.24
N GLU A 37 3.06 -3.52 -15.55
CA GLU A 37 4.05 -2.64 -16.17
C GLU A 37 3.80 -1.15 -15.91
N ARG A 38 2.59 -0.76 -15.52
CA ARG A 38 2.18 0.62 -15.23
C ARG A 38 2.36 0.96 -13.75
N GLY A 39 2.37 -0.03 -12.87
CA GLY A 39 2.70 0.15 -11.46
C GLY A 39 1.93 -0.77 -10.51
N VAL A 40 1.71 -0.29 -9.29
CA VAL A 40 1.01 -1.02 -8.22
C VAL A 40 -0.41 -0.48 -8.05
N HIS A 41 -1.38 -1.38 -8.01
CA HIS A 41 -2.79 -1.06 -7.76
C HIS A 41 -3.13 -1.32 -6.30
N LEU A 42 -3.55 -0.26 -5.60
CA LEU A 42 -3.99 -0.30 -4.20
C LEU A 42 -5.47 0.03 -4.11
N LEU A 43 -6.24 -0.80 -3.40
CA LEU A 43 -7.61 -0.50 -3.00
C LEU A 43 -7.61 0.25 -1.66
N ASP A 44 -8.62 1.10 -1.45
CA ASP A 44 -8.81 1.89 -0.23
C ASP A 44 -7.56 2.70 0.18
N ALA A 45 -6.85 3.24 -0.82
CA ALA A 45 -5.55 3.87 -0.60
C ALA A 45 -5.68 5.23 0.08
N GLY A 46 -5.01 5.38 1.22
CA GLY A 46 -4.62 6.67 1.78
C GLY A 46 -3.31 7.15 1.18
N VAL A 47 -3.16 8.45 1.03
CA VAL A 47 -1.91 9.09 0.58
C VAL A 47 -1.42 10.08 1.63
N HIS A 48 -0.12 10.01 1.92
CA HIS A 48 0.60 11.00 2.68
C HIS A 48 1.57 11.74 1.77
N GLU A 49 1.61 13.06 1.97
CA GLU A 49 2.55 13.98 1.33
C GLU A 49 3.42 14.57 2.43
N ALA A 50 4.75 14.62 2.22
CA ALA A 50 5.67 15.21 3.20
C ALA A 50 5.32 16.67 3.56
N SER A 51 4.67 17.42 2.65
CA SER A 51 4.22 18.79 2.88
C SER A 51 2.99 18.93 3.79
N SER A 52 2.36 17.82 4.19
CA SER A 52 1.14 17.82 5.01
C SER A 52 1.36 18.23 6.48
N GLY A 53 2.61 18.38 6.92
CA GLY A 53 2.97 18.72 8.31
C GLY A 53 2.84 17.55 9.29
N LEU A 54 2.35 16.39 8.84
CA LEU A 54 2.36 15.13 9.57
C LEU A 54 3.59 14.31 9.14
N SER A 55 4.23 13.56 10.03
CA SER A 55 5.28 12.62 9.62
C SER A 55 4.67 11.36 8.95
N SER A 56 5.43 10.71 8.07
CA SER A 56 4.99 9.44 7.45
C SER A 56 4.75 8.33 8.47
N VAL A 57 5.52 8.32 9.56
CA VAL A 57 5.35 7.36 10.67
C VAL A 57 4.02 7.56 11.39
N GLU A 58 3.63 8.81 11.65
CA GLU A 58 2.33 9.11 12.26
C GLU A 58 1.18 8.78 11.32
N PHE A 59 1.36 8.98 10.01
CA PHE A 59 0.37 8.60 9.01
C PHE A 59 0.10 7.10 9.02
N VAL A 60 1.16 6.28 8.98
CA VAL A 60 1.06 4.82 8.91
C VAL A 60 0.45 4.21 10.19
N ARG A 61 0.58 4.88 11.34
CA ARG A 61 0.09 4.37 12.64
C ARG A 61 -1.39 4.66 12.92
N ARG A 62 -2.07 5.46 12.11
CA ARG A 62 -3.50 5.78 12.26
C ARG A 62 -4.39 4.67 11.70
#